data_AF-A0A5E5Q9C5-F1
#
_entry.id   AF-A0A5E5Q9C5-F1
#
_cell.length_a   1.000
_cell.length_b   1.000
_cell.length_c   1.000
_cell.angle_alpha   90.00
_cell.angle_beta   90.00
_cell.angle_gamma   90.00
#
_symmetry.space_group_name_H-M   'P 1'
#
loop_
_entity.id
_entity.type
_entity.pdbx_description
1 polymer ?
#
loop_
_entity_poly.entity_id
_entity_poly.type
_entity_poly.pdbx_seq_one_letter_code
_entity_poly.pdbx_strand_id
1 'polypeptide(L)'
;DDNVKDSTLKLAFKHPTQTTIVQMQKDGTHRVVYGTQLKDITGKVKMVAVGYGREAEDGTQTLGGRSVDELSANITTISQELNTDATTIKHVSLVGCNLASNNPTDDNTSTYGAEMLQQLKQTGVESMSARSEYVAIGPDGRKLTSSTGTSEWKHKDGKAKTLYSFDELTGKVESRVYDDKGTLVRYNGKHLNDDSQYKTNIIFQLENKDDTVKNATDALANKHPKNSYIAKMDEAGNIKIYDVDGNEVALNVNGKYRINVVGHGSSMKTMGADALSNRITALQAKLNIEQTDEGRIALVGCETDKPSSSGTAAEITSLAQLVAKRLYDSGNGTINAEVTGRTTQIEVNADGTKTMLTGGTKTVYSWDTDKGE
;
A
#
# COMPACT_ATOMS: atom_id res chain seq x y z
N ASP A 1 21.02 -19.19 7.51
CA ASP A 1 21.27 -17.75 7.59
C ASP A 1 21.44 -17.36 9.05
N ASP A 2 22.50 -16.63 9.37
CA ASP A 2 22.86 -16.31 10.76
C ASP A 2 21.95 -15.27 11.40
N ASN A 3 21.42 -14.30 10.64
CA ASN A 3 20.49 -13.30 11.16
C ASN A 3 19.15 -13.92 11.53
N VAL A 4 18.65 -14.86 10.71
CA VAL A 4 17.42 -15.62 11.01
C VAL A 4 17.62 -16.47 12.27
N LYS A 5 18.77 -17.13 12.40
CA LYS A 5 19.12 -17.93 13.59
C LYS A 5 19.18 -17.07 14.85
N ASP A 6 19.91 -15.96 14.81
CA ASP A 6 20.05 -15.01 15.92
C ASP A 6 18.68 -14.42 16.32
N SER A 7 17.88 -13.97 15.35
CA SER A 7 16.52 -13.47 15.59
C SER A 7 15.61 -14.51 16.24
N THR A 8 15.70 -15.76 15.80
CA THR A 8 14.91 -16.87 16.35
C THR A 8 15.31 -17.17 17.80
N LEU A 9 16.60 -17.15 18.11
CA LEU A 9 17.09 -17.33 19.48
C LEU A 9 16.65 -16.18 20.41
N LYS A 10 16.78 -14.93 19.98
CA LYS A 10 16.29 -13.76 20.73
C LYS A 10 14.80 -13.86 21.01
N LEU A 11 13.99 -14.27 20.03
CA LEU A 11 12.56 -14.50 20.21
C LEU A 11 12.28 -15.59 21.25
N ALA A 12 13.00 -16.71 21.21
CA ALA A 12 12.84 -17.80 22.16
C ALA A 12 13.20 -17.40 23.60
N PHE A 13 14.28 -16.63 23.77
CA PHE A 13 14.73 -16.18 25.09
C PHE A 13 13.84 -15.12 25.74
N LYS A 14 12.84 -14.59 25.02
CA LYS A 14 11.77 -13.81 25.65
C LYS A 14 10.87 -14.68 26.54
N HIS A 15 10.68 -15.95 26.18
CA HIS A 15 9.85 -16.93 26.90
C HIS A 15 10.51 -18.32 26.86
N PRO A 16 11.70 -18.50 27.47
CA PRO A 16 12.55 -19.66 27.24
C PRO A 16 11.93 -20.99 27.69
N THR A 17 11.15 -20.98 28.76
CA THR A 17 10.47 -22.18 29.29
C THR A 17 9.17 -22.53 28.57
N GLN A 18 8.73 -21.68 27.64
CA GLN A 18 7.47 -21.80 26.90
C GLN A 18 7.67 -21.77 25.38
N THR A 19 8.92 -21.92 24.92
CA THR A 19 9.24 -21.85 23.49
C THR A 19 9.95 -23.12 23.02
N THR A 20 9.47 -23.65 21.89
CA THR A 20 10.15 -24.67 21.09
C THR A 20 10.65 -24.02 19.81
N ILE A 21 11.90 -24.30 19.41
CA ILE A 21 12.44 -23.90 18.11
C ILE A 21 12.47 -25.12 17.20
N VAL A 22 11.76 -25.02 16.07
CA VAL A 22 11.79 -26.01 15.00
C VAL A 22 12.60 -25.43 13.84
N GLN A 23 13.63 -26.17 13.41
CA GLN A 23 14.35 -25.86 12.18
C GLN A 23 13.75 -26.69 11.04
N MET A 24 13.26 -26.05 9.99
CA MET A 24 12.54 -26.69 8.88
C MET A 24 13.12 -26.31 7.51
N GLN A 25 13.34 -27.33 6.68
CA GLN A 25 13.74 -27.23 5.28
C GLN A 25 12.53 -26.96 4.37
N LYS A 26 12.79 -26.54 3.13
CA LYS A 26 11.72 -26.15 2.19
C LYS A 26 10.78 -27.31 1.84
N ASP A 27 11.32 -28.52 1.78
CA ASP A 27 10.59 -29.77 1.54
C ASP A 27 9.74 -30.25 2.74
N GLY A 28 9.77 -29.54 3.87
CA GLY A 28 9.07 -29.92 5.10
C GLY A 28 9.87 -30.81 6.05
N THR A 29 11.06 -31.28 5.66
CA THR A 29 11.97 -31.99 6.58
C THR A 29 12.36 -31.07 7.73
N HIS A 30 12.18 -31.50 8.99
CA HIS A 30 12.42 -30.63 10.13
C HIS A 30 12.90 -31.36 11.38
N ARG A 31 13.37 -30.59 12.36
CA ARG A 31 13.79 -31.08 13.68
C ARG A 31 13.60 -30.02 14.76
N VAL A 32 13.33 -30.47 15.98
CA VAL A 32 13.37 -29.62 17.18
C VAL A 32 14.82 -29.39 17.58
N VAL A 33 15.22 -28.12 17.73
CA VAL A 33 16.59 -27.73 18.11
C VAL A 33 16.67 -27.04 19.46
N TYR A 34 15.52 -26.72 20.07
CA TYR A 34 15.40 -26.14 21.40
C TYR A 34 13.98 -26.38 21.95
N GLY A 35 13.86 -26.63 23.26
CA GLY A 35 12.58 -26.74 23.95
C GLY A 35 11.92 -28.12 23.86
N THR A 36 10.61 -28.15 24.12
CA THR A 36 9.78 -29.36 24.19
C THR A 36 9.56 -29.97 22.80
N GLN A 37 9.54 -31.31 22.72
CA GLN A 37 9.21 -32.02 21.48
C GLN A 37 7.76 -31.76 21.04
N LEU A 38 7.50 -31.71 19.73
CA LEU A 38 6.20 -31.32 19.17
C LEU A 38 5.03 -32.13 19.76
N LYS A 39 5.16 -33.46 19.82
CA LYS A 39 4.16 -34.38 20.37
C LYS A 39 3.80 -34.13 21.84
N ASP A 40 4.70 -33.51 22.60
CA ASP A 40 4.57 -33.29 24.05
C ASP A 40 4.08 -31.86 24.37
N ILE A 41 3.90 -31.01 23.36
CA ILE A 41 3.30 -29.69 23.52
C ILE A 41 1.80 -29.85 23.78
N THR A 42 1.27 -29.08 24.73
CA THR A 42 -0.15 -29.05 25.11
C THR A 42 -0.70 -27.62 25.11
N GLY A 43 -2.02 -27.48 24.90
CA GLY A 43 -2.74 -26.22 25.02
C GLY A 43 -2.71 -25.34 23.77
N LYS A 44 -2.88 -24.02 23.96
CA LYS A 44 -2.94 -23.04 22.87
C LYS A 44 -1.54 -22.63 22.45
N VAL A 45 -1.20 -22.87 21.18
CA VAL A 45 0.11 -22.54 20.62
C VAL A 45 0.04 -21.26 19.79
N LYS A 46 1.05 -20.41 19.96
CA LYS A 46 1.37 -19.33 19.02
C LYS A 46 2.58 -19.75 18.20
N MET A 47 2.39 -19.92 16.89
CA MET A 47 3.49 -20.17 15.98
C MET A 47 4.12 -18.85 15.52
N VAL A 48 5.45 -18.84 15.39
CA VAL A 48 6.21 -17.69 14.89
C VAL A 48 7.09 -18.18 13.74
N ALA A 49 6.70 -17.89 12.51
CA ALA A 49 7.49 -18.20 11.33
C ALA A 49 8.51 -17.08 11.10
N VAL A 50 9.81 -17.41 11.07
CA VAL A 50 10.90 -16.43 10.97
C VAL A 50 11.67 -16.64 9.67
N GLY A 51 11.82 -15.59 8.89
CA GLY A 51 12.60 -15.61 7.65
C GLY A 51 12.65 -14.24 7.00
N TYR A 52 13.42 -14.11 5.91
CA TYR A 52 13.36 -12.90 5.10
C TYR A 52 12.07 -12.88 4.30
N GLY A 53 11.32 -11.79 4.41
CA GLY A 53 10.30 -11.48 3.43
C GLY A 53 10.95 -10.93 2.17
N ARG A 54 10.55 -11.43 1.00
CA ARG A 54 11.05 -11.00 -0.30
C ARG A 54 9.92 -10.98 -1.31
N GLU A 55 9.96 -10.00 -2.17
CA GLU A 55 9.15 -9.93 -3.38
C GLU A 55 9.97 -10.48 -4.55
N ALA A 56 9.38 -11.39 -5.33
CA ALA A 56 9.96 -11.88 -6.56
C ALA A 56 9.73 -10.89 -7.72
N GLU A 57 10.39 -11.11 -8.86
CA GLU A 57 10.27 -10.23 -10.03
C GLU A 57 8.84 -10.13 -10.59
N ASP A 58 8.02 -11.16 -10.35
CA ASP A 58 6.60 -11.21 -10.73
C ASP A 58 5.66 -10.58 -9.68
N GLY A 59 6.20 -9.93 -8.64
CA GLY A 59 5.45 -9.31 -7.56
C GLY A 59 4.98 -10.28 -6.47
N THR A 60 5.30 -11.57 -6.58
CA THR A 60 4.88 -12.54 -5.57
C THR A 60 5.69 -12.40 -4.28
N GLN A 61 4.99 -12.38 -3.15
CA GLN A 61 5.61 -12.29 -1.83
C GLN A 61 6.01 -13.68 -1.33
N THR A 62 7.16 -13.79 -0.68
CA THR A 62 7.66 -15.02 -0.08
C THR A 62 8.22 -14.78 1.31
N LEU A 63 8.14 -15.79 2.19
CA LEU A 63 8.80 -15.79 3.50
C LEU A 63 9.83 -16.92 3.59
N GLY A 64 11.10 -16.56 3.73
CA GLY A 64 12.20 -17.52 3.75
C GLY A 64 12.28 -18.32 2.45
N GLY A 65 11.92 -17.69 1.32
CA GLY A 65 11.87 -18.32 0.00
C GLY A 65 10.70 -19.29 -0.21
N ARG A 66 9.64 -19.19 0.60
CA ARG A 66 8.41 -19.98 0.48
C ARG A 66 7.23 -19.14 0.02
N SER A 67 6.49 -19.64 -0.97
CA SER A 67 5.18 -19.10 -1.33
C SER A 67 4.16 -19.32 -0.20
N VAL A 68 2.95 -18.79 -0.39
CA VAL A 68 1.79 -19.06 0.49
C VAL A 68 1.55 -20.56 0.60
N ASP A 69 1.44 -21.26 -0.54
CA ASP A 69 1.17 -22.71 -0.57
C ASP A 69 2.24 -23.52 0.16
N GLU A 70 3.51 -23.21 -0.11
CA GLU A 70 4.64 -23.93 0.48
C GLU A 70 4.71 -23.75 1.99
N LEU A 71 4.51 -22.52 2.49
CA LEU A 71 4.56 -22.26 3.92
C LEU A 71 3.30 -22.78 4.63
N SER A 72 2.11 -22.68 4.03
CA SER A 72 0.88 -23.26 4.58
C SER A 72 0.96 -24.77 4.70
N ALA A 73 1.53 -25.45 3.69
CA ALA A 73 1.77 -26.89 3.73
C ALA A 73 2.75 -27.24 4.86
N ASN A 74 3.86 -26.50 4.99
CA ASN A 74 4.83 -26.68 6.07
C ASN A 74 4.22 -26.48 7.46
N ILE A 75 3.38 -25.47 7.65
CA ILE A 75 2.67 -25.25 8.93
C ILE A 75 1.68 -26.39 9.20
N THR A 76 0.98 -26.87 8.17
CA THR A 76 0.07 -28.01 8.27
C THR A 76 0.81 -29.27 8.70
N THR A 77 2.00 -29.54 8.15
CA THR A 77 2.88 -30.65 8.60
C THR A 77 3.20 -30.54 10.09
N ILE A 78 3.63 -29.36 10.57
CA ILE A 78 3.88 -29.18 12.02
C ILE A 78 2.60 -29.38 12.82
N SER A 79 1.47 -28.87 12.34
CA SER A 79 0.18 -28.99 13.04
C SER A 79 -0.26 -30.44 13.20
N GLN A 80 0.05 -31.32 12.24
CA GLN A 80 -0.28 -32.74 12.27
C GLN A 80 0.64 -33.55 13.19
N GLU A 81 1.85 -33.06 13.47
CA GLU A 81 2.79 -33.70 14.41
C GLU A 81 2.58 -33.29 15.87
N LEU A 82 1.82 -32.23 16.12
CA LEU A 82 1.36 -31.89 17.47
C LEU A 82 0.35 -32.96 17.95
N ASN A 83 0.20 -33.10 19.27
CA ASN A 83 -0.92 -33.85 19.82
C ASN A 83 -2.23 -33.08 19.59
N THR A 84 -2.90 -33.34 18.46
CA THR A 84 -4.08 -32.60 18.01
C THR A 84 -5.28 -32.70 18.96
N ASP A 85 -5.32 -33.71 19.81
CA ASP A 85 -6.37 -33.85 20.84
C ASP A 85 -6.17 -32.87 22.01
N ALA A 86 -4.92 -32.46 22.25
CA ALA A 86 -4.54 -31.59 23.37
C ALA A 86 -4.06 -30.20 22.94
N THR A 87 -3.81 -29.99 21.65
CA THR A 87 -3.06 -28.83 21.14
C THR A 87 -3.66 -28.26 19.88
N THR A 88 -3.69 -26.93 19.79
CA THR A 88 -4.06 -26.22 18.57
C THR A 88 -3.22 -24.98 18.40
N ILE A 89 -2.70 -24.76 17.19
CA ILE A 89 -2.09 -23.49 16.82
C ILE A 89 -3.20 -22.48 16.62
N LYS A 90 -3.31 -21.48 17.50
CA LYS A 90 -4.38 -20.47 17.44
C LYS A 90 -3.97 -19.21 16.69
N HIS A 91 -2.69 -18.88 16.72
CA HIS A 91 -2.17 -17.67 16.07
C HIS A 91 -0.83 -17.93 15.39
N VAL A 92 -0.68 -17.47 14.14
CA VAL A 92 0.60 -17.47 13.43
C VAL A 92 1.12 -16.04 13.28
N SER A 93 2.33 -15.77 13.77
CA SER A 93 3.01 -14.48 13.60
C SER A 93 4.11 -14.63 12.56
N LEU A 94 3.91 -14.07 11.37
CA LEU A 94 4.90 -14.00 10.30
C LEU A 94 5.94 -12.92 10.60
N VAL A 95 7.19 -13.32 10.79
CA VAL A 95 8.33 -12.45 11.09
C VAL A 95 9.23 -12.41 9.88
N GLY A 96 8.93 -11.48 8.99
CA GLY A 96 9.72 -11.08 7.84
C GLY A 96 9.26 -9.68 7.40
N CYS A 97 10.14 -8.99 6.68
CA CYS A 97 9.87 -7.66 6.15
C CYS A 97 8.77 -7.74 5.07
N ASN A 98 7.92 -6.72 4.99
CA ASN A 98 7.03 -6.48 3.83
C ASN A 98 6.08 -7.65 3.46
N LEU A 99 5.72 -8.50 4.42
CA LEU A 99 4.81 -9.65 4.22
C LEU A 99 3.32 -9.30 4.33
N ALA A 100 3.02 -8.12 4.86
CA ALA A 100 1.72 -7.49 4.65
C ALA A 100 1.94 -6.45 3.56
N SER A 101 1.34 -6.61 2.38
CA SER A 101 1.26 -5.47 1.50
C SER A 101 0.48 -4.39 2.26
N ASN A 102 0.89 -3.14 2.13
CA ASN A 102 0.08 -2.03 2.59
C ASN A 102 -1.17 -1.84 1.69
N ASN A 103 -1.53 -2.82 0.83
CA ASN A 103 -2.42 -2.74 -0.33
C ASN A 103 -3.90 -2.90 0.02
N PRO A 104 -4.71 -1.84 -0.12
CA PRO A 104 -6.16 -1.88 0.00
C PRO A 104 -6.88 -2.22 -1.30
N THR A 105 -6.17 -2.43 -2.42
CA THR A 105 -6.78 -2.24 -3.75
C THR A 105 -6.74 -3.40 -4.71
N ASP A 106 -6.14 -4.51 -4.30
CA ASP A 106 -6.58 -5.81 -4.80
C ASP A 106 -7.41 -6.46 -3.70
N ASP A 107 -8.70 -6.62 -3.99
CA ASP A 107 -9.70 -7.45 -3.30
C ASP A 107 -9.37 -7.85 -1.85
N ASN A 108 -9.83 -7.05 -0.86
CA ASN A 108 -10.05 -7.37 0.57
C ASN A 108 -9.01 -8.19 1.38
N THR A 109 -7.85 -8.52 0.82
CA THR A 109 -6.85 -9.43 1.36
C THR A 109 -5.46 -8.93 1.01
N SER A 110 -4.67 -8.56 2.01
CA SER A 110 -3.22 -8.59 1.81
C SER A 110 -2.85 -10.05 1.53
N THR A 111 -2.53 -10.37 0.28
CA THR A 111 -2.46 -11.74 -0.27
C THR A 111 -1.70 -12.71 0.63
N TYR A 112 -0.44 -12.44 0.97
CA TYR A 112 0.39 -13.44 1.67
C TYR A 112 -0.20 -13.89 3.02
N GLY A 113 -0.44 -12.95 3.95
CA GLY A 113 -0.96 -13.29 5.29
C GLY A 113 -2.43 -13.76 5.27
N ALA A 114 -3.25 -13.22 4.37
CA ALA A 114 -4.67 -13.54 4.30
C ALA A 114 -4.93 -14.87 3.59
N GLU A 115 -4.27 -15.13 2.45
CA GLU A 115 -4.36 -16.41 1.72
C GLU A 115 -3.83 -17.54 2.59
N MET A 116 -2.72 -17.33 3.30
CA MET A 116 -2.22 -18.31 4.27
C MET A 116 -3.26 -18.62 5.35
N LEU A 117 -3.89 -17.60 5.96
CA LEU A 117 -4.93 -17.85 6.97
C LEU A 117 -6.09 -18.64 6.37
N GLN A 118 -6.52 -18.29 5.16
CA GLN A 118 -7.57 -18.99 4.44
C GLN A 118 -7.23 -20.47 4.20
N GLN A 119 -6.00 -20.79 3.77
CA GLN A 119 -5.53 -22.16 3.58
C GLN A 119 -5.42 -22.94 4.91
N LEU A 120 -5.06 -22.25 5.98
CA LEU A 120 -4.90 -22.85 7.31
C LEU A 120 -6.21 -23.00 8.10
N LYS A 121 -7.36 -22.59 7.54
CA LYS A 121 -8.67 -22.65 8.22
C LYS A 121 -8.98 -24.01 8.85
N GLN A 122 -8.65 -25.10 8.14
CA GLN A 122 -8.92 -26.47 8.60
C GLN A 122 -7.96 -26.98 9.67
N THR A 123 -6.82 -26.29 9.89
CA THR A 123 -5.83 -26.65 10.93
C THR A 123 -6.20 -26.12 12.32
N GLY A 124 -7.25 -25.31 12.43
CA GLY A 124 -7.68 -24.67 13.69
C GLY A 124 -6.97 -23.36 14.02
N VAL A 125 -6.16 -22.83 13.08
CA VAL A 125 -5.60 -21.47 13.14
C VAL A 125 -6.72 -20.45 12.99
N GLU A 126 -6.82 -19.52 13.96
CA GLU A 126 -7.91 -18.54 14.02
C GLU A 126 -7.47 -17.15 13.56
N SER A 127 -6.18 -16.84 13.65
CA SER A 127 -5.66 -15.52 13.32
C SER A 127 -4.20 -15.51 12.91
N MET A 128 -3.79 -14.48 12.17
CA MET A 128 -2.41 -14.26 11.77
C MET A 128 -1.96 -12.83 11.99
N SER A 129 -0.65 -12.59 12.06
CA SER A 129 -0.10 -11.23 11.95
C SER A 129 1.14 -11.17 11.08
N ALA A 130 1.19 -10.13 10.24
CA ALA A 130 2.32 -9.81 9.38
C ALA A 130 2.71 -8.34 9.54
N ARG A 131 3.84 -7.95 8.94
CA ARG A 131 4.35 -6.58 8.99
C ARG A 131 4.53 -6.04 7.59
N SER A 132 4.23 -4.75 7.44
CA SER A 132 4.34 -4.03 6.16
C SER A 132 5.60 -3.20 6.00
N GLU A 133 6.48 -3.24 7.00
CA GLU A 133 7.76 -2.53 7.01
C GLU A 133 8.93 -3.49 7.31
N TYR A 134 10.15 -2.96 7.34
CA TYR A 134 11.32 -3.71 7.78
C TYR A 134 11.13 -4.19 9.22
N VAL A 135 11.58 -5.41 9.51
CA VAL A 135 11.44 -6.04 10.83
C VAL A 135 12.82 -6.44 11.36
N ALA A 136 13.07 -6.13 12.64
CA ALA A 136 14.21 -6.62 13.38
C ALA A 136 13.78 -7.17 14.74
N ILE A 137 14.60 -8.06 15.30
CA ILE A 137 14.43 -8.55 16.67
C ILE A 137 15.50 -7.91 17.55
N GLY A 138 15.04 -7.12 18.52
CA GLY A 138 15.89 -6.51 19.52
C GLY A 138 16.55 -7.54 20.43
N PRO A 139 17.63 -7.18 21.15
CA PRO A 139 18.32 -8.09 22.07
C PRO A 139 17.43 -8.69 23.16
N ASP A 140 16.32 -8.02 23.51
CA ASP A 140 15.31 -8.46 24.48
C ASP A 140 14.21 -9.34 23.87
N GLY A 141 14.38 -9.79 22.63
CA GLY A 141 13.40 -10.60 21.90
C GLY A 141 12.16 -9.84 21.46
N ARG A 142 12.13 -8.50 21.59
CA ARG A 142 11.02 -7.69 21.09
C ARG A 142 11.17 -7.45 19.59
N LYS A 143 10.02 -7.45 18.90
CA LYS A 143 9.94 -7.09 17.48
C LYS A 143 9.96 -5.56 17.37
N LEU A 144 10.77 -5.09 16.44
CA LEU A 144 10.93 -3.69 16.06
C LEU A 144 10.59 -3.54 14.58
N THR A 145 10.05 -2.38 14.19
CA THR A 145 9.80 -2.02 12.79
C THR A 145 10.48 -0.70 12.42
N SER A 146 10.79 -0.54 11.14
CA SER A 146 11.36 0.69 10.58
C SER A 146 10.91 0.85 9.15
N SER A 147 10.54 2.07 8.76
CA SER A 147 10.20 2.42 7.37
C SER A 147 11.43 2.48 6.48
N THR A 148 12.63 2.68 7.04
CA THR A 148 13.89 2.84 6.30
C THR A 148 14.78 1.61 6.35
N GLY A 149 14.55 0.71 7.31
CA GLY A 149 15.40 -0.45 7.58
C GLY A 149 16.78 -0.12 8.14
N THR A 150 17.14 1.16 8.25
CA THR A 150 18.47 1.63 8.69
C THR A 150 18.41 2.51 9.94
N SER A 151 17.27 3.12 10.24
CA SER A 151 17.07 4.02 11.38
C SER A 151 15.66 3.92 11.96
N GLU A 152 15.40 4.63 13.07
CA GLU A 152 14.05 4.80 13.64
C GLU A 152 13.30 3.50 13.97
N TRP A 153 14.02 2.51 14.50
CA TRP A 153 13.42 1.25 14.94
C TRP A 153 12.45 1.46 16.11
N LYS A 154 11.17 1.20 15.88
CA LYS A 154 10.09 1.40 16.85
C LYS A 154 9.59 0.09 17.41
N HIS A 155 9.39 0.04 18.72
CA HIS A 155 8.64 -1.03 19.36
C HIS A 155 7.17 -0.63 19.49
N LYS A 156 6.27 -1.59 19.24
CA LYS A 156 4.80 -1.39 19.24
C LYS A 156 4.32 -0.33 18.23
N ASP A 157 4.98 -0.26 17.08
CA ASP A 157 4.41 0.44 15.93
C ASP A 157 3.18 -0.35 15.43
N GLY A 158 2.01 0.12 15.84
CA GLY A 158 0.74 -0.52 15.48
C GLY A 158 0.48 -0.42 13.99
N LYS A 159 0.85 0.70 13.37
CA LYS A 159 0.57 0.99 11.96
C LYS A 159 1.31 0.04 11.03
N ALA A 160 2.51 -0.41 11.42
CA ALA A 160 3.31 -1.38 10.66
C ALA A 160 2.86 -2.84 10.82
N LYS A 161 1.84 -3.14 11.64
CA LYS A 161 1.37 -4.51 11.90
C LYS A 161 -0.07 -4.72 11.43
N THR A 162 -0.25 -5.69 10.55
CA THR A 162 -1.58 -6.16 10.13
C THR A 162 -1.97 -7.41 10.92
N LEU A 163 -3.20 -7.42 11.44
CA LEU A 163 -3.85 -8.56 12.07
C LEU A 163 -4.89 -9.14 11.12
N TYR A 164 -4.85 -10.44 10.88
CA TYR A 164 -5.83 -11.17 10.09
C TYR A 164 -6.65 -12.08 10.99
N SER A 165 -7.96 -12.15 10.73
CA SER A 165 -8.91 -13.05 11.40
C SER A 165 -9.99 -13.48 10.42
N PHE A 166 -10.78 -14.48 10.77
CA PHE A 166 -12.02 -14.78 10.06
C PHE A 166 -13.14 -13.90 10.58
N ASP A 167 -13.90 -13.30 9.67
CA ASP A 167 -15.19 -12.70 9.98
C ASP A 167 -16.19 -13.80 10.37
N GLU A 168 -16.83 -13.65 11.52
CA GLU A 168 -17.67 -14.72 12.11
C GLU A 168 -18.94 -15.02 11.29
N LEU A 169 -19.43 -14.05 10.52
CA LEU A 169 -20.67 -14.17 9.75
C LEU A 169 -20.43 -14.76 8.36
N THR A 170 -19.41 -14.27 7.68
CA THR A 170 -19.09 -14.60 6.28
C THR A 170 -18.06 -15.72 6.17
N GLY A 171 -17.27 -15.94 7.23
CA GLY A 171 -16.16 -16.89 7.22
C GLY A 171 -15.00 -16.49 6.30
N LYS A 172 -15.01 -15.26 5.76
CA LYS A 172 -13.93 -14.67 4.95
C LYS A 172 -12.84 -14.11 5.85
N VAL A 173 -11.62 -14.02 5.32
CA VAL A 173 -10.53 -13.35 6.03
C VAL A 173 -10.73 -11.84 5.96
N GLU A 174 -10.55 -11.18 7.09
CA GLU A 174 -10.52 -9.73 7.25
C GLU A 174 -9.17 -9.31 7.82
N SER A 175 -8.78 -8.06 7.55
CA SER A 175 -7.54 -7.46 8.04
C SER A 175 -7.79 -6.18 8.83
N ARG A 176 -7.02 -6.01 9.91
CA ARG A 176 -7.11 -4.86 10.83
C ARG A 176 -5.73 -4.31 11.12
N VAL A 177 -5.63 -2.99 11.15
CA VAL A 177 -4.45 -2.26 11.62
C VAL A 177 -4.89 -1.26 12.67
N TYR A 178 -4.19 -1.25 13.79
CA TYR A 178 -4.43 -0.35 14.91
C TYR A 178 -3.27 0.63 15.03
N ASP A 179 -3.51 1.84 15.53
CA ASP A 179 -2.43 2.71 15.95
C ASP A 179 -1.83 2.28 17.30
N ASP A 180 -0.79 2.99 17.73
CA ASP A 180 -0.08 2.72 18.98
C ASP A 180 -0.95 2.90 20.24
N LYS A 181 -2.11 3.57 20.11
CA LYS A 181 -3.12 3.76 21.16
C LYS A 181 -4.18 2.65 21.15
N GLY A 182 -4.14 1.73 20.20
CA GLY A 182 -5.13 0.66 20.04
C GLY A 182 -6.38 1.09 19.29
N THR A 183 -6.37 2.22 18.59
CA THR A 183 -7.48 2.69 17.75
C THR A 183 -7.41 2.02 16.39
N LEU A 184 -8.52 1.47 15.89
CA LEU A 184 -8.56 0.88 14.54
C LEU A 184 -8.39 1.99 13.50
N VAL A 185 -7.32 1.92 12.72
CA VAL A 185 -6.98 2.93 11.70
C VAL A 185 -7.07 2.39 10.28
N ARG A 186 -7.02 1.08 10.09
CA ARG A 186 -7.32 0.45 8.79
C ARG A 186 -8.12 -0.83 8.96
N TYR A 187 -9.10 -1.04 8.08
CA TYR A 187 -9.94 -2.24 8.02
C TYR A 187 -10.05 -2.70 6.56
N ASN A 188 -9.66 -3.95 6.28
CA ASN A 188 -9.59 -4.50 4.92
C ASN A 188 -8.85 -3.57 3.96
N GLY A 189 -7.72 -3.03 4.44
CA GLY A 189 -6.89 -2.04 3.74
C GLY A 189 -7.42 -0.60 3.75
N LYS A 190 -8.73 -0.37 3.90
CA LYS A 190 -9.33 0.98 3.91
C LYS A 190 -8.87 1.77 5.15
N HIS A 191 -8.30 2.96 4.96
CA HIS A 191 -8.00 3.86 6.08
C HIS A 191 -9.27 4.37 6.75
N LEU A 192 -9.25 4.60 8.06
CA LEU A 192 -10.43 5.05 8.82
C LEU A 192 -10.25 6.46 9.41
N ASN A 193 -9.03 7.00 9.37
CA ASN A 193 -8.71 8.34 9.85
C ASN A 193 -8.90 9.40 8.75
N ASP A 194 -9.16 10.64 9.17
CA ASP A 194 -9.18 11.81 8.29
C ASP A 194 -8.00 12.71 8.64
N ASP A 195 -6.85 12.43 8.04
CA ASP A 195 -5.62 13.20 8.19
C ASP A 195 -5.25 13.96 6.90
N SER A 196 -6.20 14.09 5.97
CA SER A 196 -5.97 14.81 4.74
C SER A 196 -5.89 16.31 5.00
N GLN A 197 -4.87 16.95 4.46
CA GLN A 197 -4.82 18.42 4.42
C GLN A 197 -5.78 19.03 3.38
N TYR A 198 -6.39 18.22 2.53
CA TYR A 198 -7.36 18.66 1.52
C TYR A 198 -8.76 18.27 1.96
N LYS A 199 -9.70 19.20 1.85
CA LYS A 199 -11.11 18.96 2.14
C LYS A 199 -11.75 18.03 1.11
N THR A 200 -11.22 18.01 -0.11
CA THR A 200 -11.66 17.07 -1.16
C THR A 200 -10.46 16.55 -1.96
N ASN A 201 -10.38 15.23 -2.09
CA ASN A 201 -9.44 14.52 -2.93
C ASN A 201 -10.19 13.89 -4.09
N ILE A 202 -9.78 14.17 -5.31
CA ILE A 202 -10.31 13.56 -6.52
C ILE A 202 -9.18 12.76 -7.14
N ILE A 203 -9.46 11.51 -7.50
CA ILE A 203 -8.52 10.64 -8.19
C ILE A 203 -9.11 10.42 -9.58
N PHE A 204 -8.53 11.09 -10.57
CA PHE A 204 -8.98 11.07 -11.95
C PHE A 204 -8.24 9.98 -12.74
N GLN A 205 -8.93 8.87 -12.97
CA GLN A 205 -8.40 7.68 -13.64
C GLN A 205 -8.47 7.86 -15.17
N LEU A 206 -7.33 7.90 -15.84
CA LEU A 206 -7.28 8.09 -17.29
C LEU A 206 -7.48 6.78 -18.08
N GLU A 207 -7.06 5.65 -17.53
CA GLU A 207 -7.03 4.35 -18.22
C GLU A 207 -7.92 3.34 -17.47
N ASN A 208 -9.18 3.22 -17.89
CA ASN A 208 -10.21 2.50 -17.11
C ASN A 208 -10.10 0.97 -17.09
N LYS A 209 -9.30 0.40 -18.01
CA LYS A 209 -9.14 -1.05 -18.20
C LYS A 209 -7.72 -1.52 -17.84
N ASP A 210 -6.90 -0.65 -17.25
CA ASP A 210 -5.53 -0.96 -16.86
C ASP A 210 -5.46 -1.21 -15.35
N ASP A 211 -5.04 -2.42 -14.96
CA ASP A 211 -5.01 -2.84 -13.56
C ASP A 211 -3.99 -2.04 -12.73
N THR A 212 -2.86 -1.64 -13.33
CA THR A 212 -1.86 -0.83 -12.62
C THR A 212 -2.45 0.54 -12.25
N VAL A 213 -3.15 1.17 -13.20
CA VAL A 213 -3.78 2.47 -13.01
C VAL A 213 -4.99 2.37 -12.08
N LYS A 214 -5.78 1.29 -12.17
CA LYS A 214 -6.88 1.01 -11.25
C LYS A 214 -6.36 0.87 -9.81
N ASN A 215 -5.31 0.08 -9.60
CA ASN A 215 -4.76 -0.17 -8.28
C ASN A 215 -4.14 1.11 -7.68
N ALA A 216 -3.40 1.88 -8.49
CA ALA A 216 -2.93 3.20 -8.07
C ALA A 216 -4.09 4.16 -7.74
N THR A 217 -5.17 4.13 -8.50
CA THR A 217 -6.35 4.98 -8.29
C THR A 217 -7.03 4.67 -6.97
N ASP A 218 -7.34 3.40 -6.75
CA ASP A 218 -7.98 2.93 -5.54
C ASP A 218 -7.08 3.23 -4.32
N ALA A 219 -5.74 3.21 -4.46
CA ALA A 219 -4.82 3.32 -3.32
C ALA A 219 -4.76 4.77 -2.85
N LEU A 220 -4.73 5.70 -3.80
CA LEU A 220 -4.84 7.12 -3.54
C LEU A 220 -6.19 7.50 -2.93
N ALA A 221 -7.28 6.87 -3.37
CA ALA A 221 -8.60 7.11 -2.82
C ALA A 221 -8.71 6.61 -1.38
N ASN A 222 -8.28 5.37 -1.14
CA ASN A 222 -8.32 4.70 0.17
C ASN A 222 -7.36 5.26 1.20
N LYS A 223 -6.42 6.13 0.81
CA LYS A 223 -5.59 6.87 1.76
C LYS A 223 -6.38 7.88 2.59
N HIS A 224 -7.39 8.51 2.01
CA HIS A 224 -8.26 9.48 2.70
C HIS A 224 -9.74 9.23 2.35
N PRO A 225 -10.31 8.07 2.70
CA PRO A 225 -11.55 7.60 2.09
C PRO A 225 -12.78 8.42 2.52
N LYS A 226 -12.70 9.21 3.59
CA LYS A 226 -13.80 10.08 4.02
C LYS A 226 -13.99 11.31 3.14
N ASN A 227 -12.97 11.70 2.37
CA ASN A 227 -13.01 12.88 1.51
C ASN A 227 -12.39 12.63 0.12
N SER A 228 -12.21 11.36 -0.25
CA SER A 228 -11.72 10.94 -1.56
C SER A 228 -12.86 10.48 -2.46
N TYR A 229 -12.74 10.80 -3.74
CA TYR A 229 -13.66 10.40 -4.80
C TYR A 229 -12.88 9.98 -6.04
N ILE A 230 -13.42 9.04 -6.80
CA ILE A 230 -12.82 8.53 -8.04
C ILE A 230 -13.60 9.11 -9.22
N ALA A 231 -12.90 9.80 -10.12
CA ALA A 231 -13.46 10.28 -11.37
C ALA A 231 -13.00 9.39 -12.52
N LYS A 232 -13.93 8.97 -13.37
CA LYS A 232 -13.64 8.19 -14.59
C LYS A 232 -14.27 8.89 -15.78
N MET A 233 -13.51 9.00 -16.87
CA MET A 233 -13.99 9.51 -18.15
C MET A 233 -14.14 8.35 -19.13
N ASP A 234 -15.29 8.24 -19.79
CA ASP A 234 -15.51 7.23 -20.84
C ASP A 234 -14.91 7.68 -22.19
N GLU A 235 -14.97 6.81 -23.19
CA GLU A 235 -14.44 7.08 -24.54
C GLU A 235 -15.17 8.23 -25.25
N ALA A 236 -16.41 8.54 -24.85
CA ALA A 236 -17.20 9.65 -25.37
C ALA A 236 -16.93 10.97 -24.62
N GLY A 237 -16.10 10.96 -23.58
CA GLY A 237 -15.77 12.14 -22.78
C GLY A 237 -16.72 12.40 -21.62
N ASN A 238 -17.68 11.51 -21.34
CA ASN A 238 -18.56 11.66 -20.18
C ASN A 238 -17.82 11.31 -18.90
N ILE A 239 -18.00 12.14 -17.88
CA ILE A 239 -17.35 11.97 -16.57
C ILE A 239 -18.36 11.47 -15.56
N LYS A 240 -18.02 10.36 -14.89
CA LYS A 240 -18.73 9.82 -13.73
C LYS A 240 -17.85 9.91 -12.49
N ILE A 241 -18.47 10.22 -11.35
CA ILE A 241 -17.80 10.36 -10.06
C ILE A 241 -18.33 9.28 -9.14
N TYR A 242 -17.42 8.62 -8.43
CA TYR A 242 -17.72 7.53 -7.51
C TYR A 242 -17.16 7.86 -6.12
N ASP A 243 -17.86 7.44 -5.07
CA ASP A 243 -17.25 7.32 -3.75
C ASP A 243 -16.24 6.15 -3.71
N VAL A 244 -15.52 6.02 -2.61
CA VAL A 244 -14.54 4.93 -2.42
C VAL A 244 -15.16 3.54 -2.33
N ASP A 245 -16.46 3.44 -2.12
CA ASP A 245 -17.20 2.19 -2.04
C ASP A 245 -17.80 1.80 -3.42
N GLY A 246 -17.56 2.62 -4.45
CA GLY A 246 -17.94 2.36 -5.84
C GLY A 246 -19.34 2.88 -6.22
N ASN A 247 -20.01 3.63 -5.36
CA ASN A 247 -21.31 4.21 -5.68
C ASN A 247 -21.15 5.48 -6.50
N GLU A 248 -21.93 5.63 -7.57
CA GLU A 248 -21.94 6.88 -8.35
C GLU A 248 -22.57 8.00 -7.52
N VAL A 249 -21.91 9.15 -7.43
CA VAL A 249 -22.32 10.28 -6.60
C VAL A 249 -22.30 11.59 -7.38
N ALA A 250 -23.18 12.52 -6.99
CA ALA A 250 -23.06 13.92 -7.38
C ALA A 250 -22.16 14.65 -6.37
N LEU A 251 -21.19 15.43 -6.87
CA LEU A 251 -20.21 16.11 -6.04
C LEU A 251 -19.97 17.53 -6.54
N ASN A 252 -20.08 18.50 -5.63
CA ASN A 252 -19.58 19.86 -5.80
C ASN A 252 -18.36 20.06 -4.90
N VAL A 253 -17.31 20.73 -5.40
CA VAL A 253 -16.05 20.90 -4.68
C VAL A 253 -15.85 22.34 -4.27
N ASN A 254 -15.87 22.58 -2.95
CA ASN A 254 -15.66 23.89 -2.34
C ASN A 254 -14.51 23.84 -1.33
N GLY A 255 -13.62 24.83 -1.36
CA GLY A 255 -12.42 24.92 -0.54
C GLY A 255 -11.26 24.08 -1.07
N LYS A 256 -10.22 23.91 -0.23
CA LYS A 256 -8.96 23.25 -0.59
C LYS A 256 -9.15 21.84 -1.16
N TYR A 257 -8.73 21.65 -2.41
CA TYR A 257 -8.91 20.39 -3.14
C TYR A 257 -7.62 19.88 -3.78
N ARG A 258 -7.59 18.58 -4.08
CA ARG A 258 -6.53 17.97 -4.89
C ARG A 258 -7.12 17.04 -5.94
N ILE A 259 -6.74 17.22 -7.20
CA ILE A 259 -6.97 16.26 -8.29
C ILE A 259 -5.67 15.48 -8.52
N ASN A 260 -5.67 14.17 -8.29
CA ASN A 260 -4.61 13.27 -8.73
C ASN A 260 -5.01 12.74 -10.10
N VAL A 261 -4.31 13.14 -11.15
CA VAL A 261 -4.54 12.62 -12.51
C VAL A 261 -3.66 11.39 -12.66
N VAL A 262 -4.27 10.20 -12.75
CA VAL A 262 -3.58 8.90 -12.65
C VAL A 262 -3.60 8.18 -13.99
N GLY A 263 -2.42 7.76 -14.44
CA GLY A 263 -2.23 7.02 -15.69
C GLY A 263 -0.75 6.78 -15.97
N HIS A 264 -0.46 5.97 -16.98
CA HIS A 264 0.91 5.77 -17.42
C HIS A 264 1.51 7.09 -17.93
N GLY A 265 2.74 7.37 -17.53
CA GLY A 265 3.43 8.60 -17.94
C GLY A 265 3.66 8.67 -19.45
N SER A 266 3.90 7.53 -20.09
CA SER A 266 3.97 7.39 -21.55
C SER A 266 2.62 7.74 -22.20
N SER A 267 1.50 7.24 -21.67
CA SER A 267 0.17 7.54 -22.17
C SER A 267 -0.18 9.03 -22.04
N MET A 268 0.17 9.66 -20.91
CA MET A 268 -0.01 11.11 -20.74
C MET A 268 0.83 11.92 -21.75
N LYS A 269 2.08 11.51 -22.02
CA LYS A 269 2.94 12.15 -23.03
C LYS A 269 2.37 12.01 -24.43
N THR A 270 1.88 10.82 -24.79
CA THR A 270 1.23 10.57 -26.08
C THR A 270 -0.06 11.37 -26.24
N MET A 271 -0.85 11.50 -25.17
CA MET A 271 -2.04 12.36 -25.14
C MET A 271 -1.69 13.84 -25.37
N GLY A 272 -0.56 14.28 -24.84
CA GLY A 272 -0.08 15.65 -24.96
C GLY A 272 -0.78 16.61 -23.99
N ALA A 273 -0.19 17.79 -23.82
CA ALA A 273 -0.64 18.77 -22.83
C ALA A 273 -2.05 19.29 -23.12
N ASP A 274 -2.39 19.56 -24.38
CA ASP A 274 -3.67 20.17 -24.77
C ASP A 274 -4.86 19.24 -24.46
N ALA A 275 -4.77 17.98 -24.84
CA ALA A 275 -5.84 17.02 -24.58
C ALA A 275 -5.94 16.71 -23.08
N LEU A 276 -4.80 16.61 -22.38
CA LEU A 276 -4.78 16.34 -20.94
C LEU A 276 -5.37 17.51 -20.14
N SER A 277 -5.01 18.77 -20.46
CA SER A 277 -5.59 19.95 -19.83
C SER A 277 -7.10 20.04 -20.08
N ASN A 278 -7.56 19.80 -21.31
CA ASN A 278 -8.98 19.82 -21.63
C ASN A 278 -9.80 18.81 -20.81
N ARG A 279 -9.25 17.60 -20.58
CA ARG A 279 -9.90 16.59 -19.72
C ARG A 279 -9.97 17.03 -18.26
N ILE A 280 -8.92 17.68 -17.76
CA ILE A 280 -8.89 18.23 -16.40
C ILE A 280 -9.91 19.37 -16.26
N THR A 281 -9.97 20.29 -17.23
CA THR A 281 -10.96 21.38 -17.25
C THR A 281 -12.39 20.83 -17.30
N ALA A 282 -12.65 19.82 -18.11
CA ALA A 282 -13.96 19.15 -18.17
C ALA A 282 -14.34 18.53 -16.81
N LEU A 283 -13.37 17.93 -16.11
CA LEU A 283 -13.59 17.41 -14.75
C LEU A 283 -13.87 18.55 -13.76
N GLN A 284 -13.10 19.64 -13.80
CA GLN A 284 -13.33 20.79 -12.93
C GLN A 284 -14.73 21.38 -13.14
N ALA A 285 -15.18 21.49 -14.38
CA ALA A 285 -16.53 21.93 -14.72
C ALA A 285 -17.60 20.94 -14.20
N LYS A 286 -17.41 19.63 -14.40
CA LYS A 286 -18.33 18.58 -13.91
C LYS A 286 -18.53 18.64 -12.39
N LEU A 287 -17.47 18.98 -11.66
CA LEU A 287 -17.43 19.06 -10.20
C LEU A 287 -17.82 20.44 -9.66
N ASN A 288 -18.19 21.39 -10.52
CA ASN A 288 -18.47 22.78 -10.16
C ASN A 288 -17.41 23.35 -9.21
N ILE A 289 -16.12 23.10 -9.50
CA ILE A 289 -15.04 23.49 -8.60
C ILE A 289 -14.98 25.02 -8.50
N GLU A 290 -15.16 25.51 -7.28
CA GLU A 290 -14.83 26.90 -6.95
C GLU A 290 -13.30 27.07 -7.05
N GLN A 291 -12.84 27.89 -7.99
CA GLN A 291 -11.41 28.11 -8.17
C GLN A 291 -10.85 28.88 -6.97
N THR A 292 -9.80 28.34 -6.36
CA THR A 292 -9.12 28.90 -5.20
C THR A 292 -7.63 28.65 -5.36
N ASP A 293 -6.80 29.51 -4.76
CA ASP A 293 -5.33 29.39 -4.75
C ASP A 293 -4.83 28.15 -3.99
N GLU A 294 -5.74 27.43 -3.33
CA GLU A 294 -5.44 26.23 -2.55
C GLU A 294 -5.66 24.94 -3.35
N GLY A 295 -6.03 25.03 -4.62
CA GLY A 295 -6.20 23.90 -5.52
C GLY A 295 -4.85 23.27 -5.92
N ARG A 296 -4.83 21.94 -6.08
CA ARG A 296 -3.65 21.23 -6.61
C ARG A 296 -4.01 20.14 -7.60
N ILE A 297 -3.32 20.10 -8.73
CA ILE A 297 -3.40 19.06 -9.74
C ILE A 297 -2.07 18.30 -9.76
N ALA A 298 -2.09 17.04 -9.36
CA ALA A 298 -0.91 16.17 -9.37
C ALA A 298 -0.98 15.21 -10.55
N LEU A 299 -0.02 15.31 -11.48
CA LEU A 299 0.17 14.31 -12.52
C LEU A 299 0.88 13.09 -11.90
N VAL A 300 0.15 12.00 -11.78
CA VAL A 300 0.60 10.73 -11.18
C VAL A 300 0.86 9.74 -12.30
N GLY A 301 2.05 9.84 -12.86
CA GLY A 301 2.60 8.97 -13.89
C GLY A 301 4.12 9.15 -13.98
N CYS A 302 4.82 8.17 -14.54
CA CYS A 302 6.28 8.20 -14.65
C CYS A 302 6.78 9.34 -15.53
N GLU A 303 7.82 10.04 -15.07
CA GLU A 303 8.55 11.04 -15.87
C GLU A 303 7.68 12.14 -16.49
N THR A 304 6.57 12.52 -15.86
CA THR A 304 5.67 13.60 -16.32
C THR A 304 6.32 14.98 -16.32
N ASP A 305 7.43 15.13 -15.60
CA ASP A 305 8.21 16.36 -15.55
C ASP A 305 9.59 16.23 -16.19
N LYS A 306 9.87 15.13 -16.90
CA LYS A 306 11.15 14.96 -17.57
C LYS A 306 11.24 15.91 -18.77
N PRO A 307 12.27 16.78 -18.83
CA PRO A 307 12.65 17.55 -20.02
C PRO A 307 12.59 16.76 -21.33
N SER A 308 12.02 17.34 -22.39
CA SER A 308 12.24 16.83 -23.75
C SER A 308 13.68 17.15 -24.18
N SER A 309 14.45 16.14 -24.58
CA SER A 309 15.87 16.27 -24.93
C SER A 309 16.12 16.64 -26.41
N SER A 310 15.20 17.37 -27.06
CA SER A 310 15.30 17.72 -28.47
C SER A 310 15.56 19.22 -28.70
N GLY A 311 16.85 19.59 -28.78
CA GLY A 311 17.34 20.69 -29.64
C GLY A 311 17.24 22.13 -29.12
N THR A 312 18.41 22.79 -29.04
CA THR A 312 18.67 24.24 -28.92
C THR A 312 17.78 25.06 -27.97
N ALA A 313 18.25 25.24 -26.73
CA ALA A 313 18.22 26.41 -25.82
C ALA A 313 16.99 27.35 -25.70
N ALA A 314 15.91 27.18 -26.46
CA ALA A 314 14.65 27.89 -26.30
C ALA A 314 13.68 26.95 -25.60
N GLU A 315 13.60 27.10 -24.27
CA GLU A 315 12.66 26.49 -23.32
C GLU A 315 12.49 24.96 -23.42
N ILE A 316 13.31 24.24 -22.66
CA ILE A 316 12.98 22.88 -22.25
C ILE A 316 11.67 22.94 -21.44
N THR A 317 10.54 22.55 -22.04
CA THR A 317 9.24 22.47 -21.34
C THR A 317 8.85 21.03 -21.06
N SER A 318 8.65 20.68 -19.80
CA SER A 318 8.14 19.37 -19.41
C SER A 318 6.63 19.24 -19.70
N LEU A 319 6.09 18.02 -19.74
CA LEU A 319 4.64 17.82 -19.90
C LEU A 319 3.86 18.50 -18.76
N ALA A 320 4.33 18.39 -17.51
CA ALA A 320 3.70 19.04 -16.37
C ALA A 320 3.69 20.57 -16.49
N GLN A 321 4.78 21.18 -16.95
CA GLN A 321 4.84 22.62 -17.21
C GLN A 321 3.86 23.05 -18.30
N LEU A 322 3.79 22.30 -19.40
CA LEU A 322 2.88 22.60 -20.51
C LEU A 322 1.42 22.48 -20.08
N VAL A 323 1.06 21.43 -19.33
CA VAL A 323 -0.29 21.27 -18.77
C VAL A 323 -0.64 22.45 -17.84
N ALA A 324 0.31 22.87 -16.99
CA ALA A 324 0.12 24.04 -16.14
C ALA A 324 -0.21 25.28 -16.98
N LYS A 325 0.63 25.60 -17.97
CA LYS A 325 0.44 26.74 -18.87
C LYS A 325 -0.94 26.70 -19.55
N ARG A 326 -1.35 25.55 -20.09
CA ARG A 326 -2.66 25.41 -20.75
C ARG A 326 -3.84 25.59 -19.81
N LEU A 327 -3.76 25.11 -18.58
CA LEU A 327 -4.80 25.31 -17.58
C LEU A 327 -4.91 26.80 -17.20
N TYR A 328 -3.79 27.50 -17.05
CA TYR A 328 -3.83 28.94 -16.78
C TYR A 328 -4.37 29.75 -17.99
N ASP A 329 -3.90 29.45 -19.20
CA ASP A 329 -4.36 30.10 -20.44
C ASP A 329 -5.88 29.90 -20.64
N SER A 330 -6.37 28.66 -20.50
CA SER A 330 -7.79 28.34 -20.67
C SER A 330 -8.68 28.91 -19.57
N GLY A 331 -8.14 29.12 -18.37
CA GLY A 331 -8.82 29.78 -17.26
C GLY A 331 -8.73 31.30 -17.31
N ASN A 332 -8.06 31.90 -18.29
CA ASN A 332 -7.74 33.34 -18.30
C ASN A 332 -7.10 33.81 -16.97
N GLY A 333 -6.23 32.98 -16.39
CA GLY A 333 -5.59 33.23 -15.09
C GLY A 333 -6.47 33.03 -13.85
N THR A 334 -7.70 32.50 -13.99
CA THR A 334 -8.61 32.26 -12.85
C THR A 334 -8.51 30.86 -12.24
N ILE A 335 -7.86 29.91 -12.93
CA ILE A 335 -7.58 28.59 -12.37
C ILE A 335 -6.31 28.68 -11.55
N ASN A 336 -6.42 28.85 -10.23
CA ASN A 336 -5.26 28.93 -9.32
C ASN A 336 -4.92 27.57 -8.73
N ALA A 337 -4.65 26.58 -9.59
CA ALA A 337 -4.25 25.25 -9.15
C ALA A 337 -2.78 24.98 -9.46
N GLU A 338 -2.00 24.69 -8.42
CA GLU A 338 -0.64 24.22 -8.59
C GLU A 338 -0.62 22.90 -9.39
N VAL A 339 0.23 22.80 -10.40
CA VAL A 339 0.44 21.55 -11.15
C VAL A 339 1.75 20.91 -10.70
N THR A 340 1.74 19.61 -10.40
CA THR A 340 2.96 18.90 -9.99
C THR A 340 3.27 17.73 -10.91
N GLY A 341 4.55 17.59 -11.30
CA GLY A 341 5.07 16.45 -12.03
C GLY A 341 6.34 15.87 -11.38
N ARG A 342 6.85 14.77 -11.94
CA ARG A 342 8.09 14.11 -11.47
C ARG A 342 9.02 13.77 -12.61
N THR A 343 10.33 13.93 -12.38
CA THR A 343 11.36 13.71 -13.41
C THR A 343 11.72 12.24 -13.64
N THR A 344 11.39 11.35 -12.69
CA THR A 344 11.73 9.91 -12.74
C THR A 344 10.49 9.03 -12.60
N GLN A 345 10.73 7.71 -12.55
CA GLN A 345 9.69 6.72 -12.27
C GLN A 345 9.11 6.91 -10.86
N ILE A 346 7.80 6.77 -10.79
CA ILE A 346 7.02 6.85 -9.57
C ILE A 346 6.29 5.52 -9.37
N GLU A 347 6.24 5.09 -8.13
CA GLU A 347 5.33 4.07 -7.66
C GLU A 347 4.27 4.71 -6.77
N VAL A 348 3.00 4.40 -7.02
CA VAL A 348 1.95 4.63 -6.04
C VAL A 348 1.95 3.42 -5.15
N ASN A 349 2.45 3.61 -3.93
CA ASN A 349 2.46 2.55 -2.97
C ASN A 349 1.02 2.26 -2.56
N ALA A 350 0.89 1.08 -2.04
CA ALA A 350 -0.36 0.48 -1.65
C ALA A 350 -1.10 1.33 -0.58
N ASP A 351 -0.40 2.00 0.34
CA ASP A 351 -1.00 2.97 1.31
C ASP A 351 -1.37 4.35 0.69
N GLY A 352 -1.34 4.47 -0.63
CA GLY A 352 -1.54 5.71 -1.38
C GLY A 352 -0.43 6.74 -1.21
N THR A 353 0.70 6.40 -0.58
CA THR A 353 1.92 7.21 -0.68
C THR A 353 2.53 7.08 -2.07
N LYS A 354 3.40 8.02 -2.43
CA LYS A 354 4.02 8.11 -3.74
C LYS A 354 5.52 8.10 -3.56
N THR A 355 6.20 7.05 -4.01
CA THR A 355 7.66 6.92 -3.92
C THR A 355 8.29 7.18 -5.29
N MET A 356 9.42 7.87 -5.32
CA MET A 356 10.26 7.93 -6.52
C MET A 356 11.28 6.79 -6.43
N LEU A 357 11.33 5.92 -7.44
CA LEU A 357 12.16 4.71 -7.42
C LEU A 357 13.67 5.03 -7.55
N THR A 358 13.98 6.17 -8.17
CA THR A 358 15.34 6.69 -8.34
C THR A 358 15.33 8.18 -8.01
N GLY A 359 16.50 8.74 -7.62
CA GLY A 359 16.70 10.08 -7.03
C GLY A 359 16.26 11.29 -7.86
N GLY A 360 14.98 11.32 -8.24
CA GLY A 360 14.33 12.35 -9.01
C GLY A 360 13.77 13.47 -8.14
N THR A 361 13.16 14.42 -8.83
CA THR A 361 12.60 15.64 -8.26
C THR A 361 11.10 15.70 -8.53
N LYS A 362 10.38 16.26 -7.57
CA LYS A 362 9.01 16.73 -7.76
C LYS A 362 9.08 18.23 -8.01
N THR A 363 8.52 18.67 -9.12
CA THR A 363 8.39 20.10 -9.44
C THR A 363 6.96 20.55 -9.21
N VAL A 364 6.79 21.80 -8.78
CA VAL A 364 5.49 22.45 -8.58
C VAL A 364 5.47 23.68 -9.48
N TYR A 365 4.46 23.76 -10.34
CA TYR A 365 4.19 24.88 -11.22
C TYR A 365 3.01 25.67 -10.68
N SER A 366 3.25 26.93 -10.34
CA SER A 366 2.26 27.91 -9.88
C SER A 366 2.33 29.12 -10.79
N TRP A 367 1.20 29.79 -10.99
CA TRP A 367 1.13 31.04 -11.74
C TRP A 367 1.60 32.23 -10.90
N ASP A 368 2.49 33.05 -11.45
CA ASP A 368 2.87 34.34 -10.89
C ASP A 368 1.88 35.40 -11.42
N THR A 369 0.88 35.76 -10.62
CA THR A 369 -0.15 36.74 -11.00
C THR A 369 0.43 38.11 -11.34
N ASP A 370 1.56 38.48 -10.74
CA ASP A 370 2.18 39.79 -10.93
C ASP A 370 2.92 39.88 -12.27
N LYS A 371 3.42 38.74 -12.78
CA LYS A 371 4.14 38.66 -14.05
C LYS A 371 3.30 38.13 -15.20
N GLY A 372 2.20 37.46 -14.91
CA GLY A 372 1.37 36.81 -15.92
C GLY A 372 2.08 35.62 -16.59
N GLU A 373 2.87 34.86 -15.83
CA GLU A 373 3.58 33.65 -16.29
C GLU A 373 3.72 32.56 -15.23
#